data_AF-A0A1V9XBF1-F1
#
_entry.id   AF-A0A1V9XBF1-F1
#
_cell.length_a   1.000
_cell.length_b   1.000
_cell.length_c   1.000
_cell.angle_alpha   90.00
_cell.angle_beta   90.00
_cell.angle_gamma   90.00
#
_symmetry.space_group_name_H-M   'P 1'
#
loop_
_entity.id
_entity.type
_entity.pdbx_description
1 polymer ?
#
loop_
_entity_poly.entity_id
_entity_poly.type
_entity_poly.pdbx_seq_one_letter_code
_entity_poly.pdbx_strand_id
1 'polypeptide(L)' 'MPAPKVAILGGGASGITAVKSCVEEGLDVVCYERTSNIGGLWRYTDEPEFGRGGVMKRVLGILGANRYANTKSLTLF' A
#
# COMPACT_ATOMS: atom_id res chain seq x y z
N MET A 1 -11.18 -7.35 30.25
CA MET A 1 -11.27 -8.31 29.12
C MET A 1 -10.15 -7.98 28.16
N PRO A 2 -9.42 -8.96 27.59
CA PRO A 2 -8.37 -8.66 26.61
C PRO A 2 -8.98 -7.95 25.39
N ALA A 3 -8.23 -7.01 24.80
CA ALA A 3 -8.68 -6.29 23.60
C ALA A 3 -8.98 -7.28 22.46
N PRO A 4 -10.06 -7.09 21.67
CA PRO A 4 -10.33 -7.93 20.50
C PRO A 4 -9.17 -7.89 19.52
N LYS A 5 -8.81 -9.05 18.97
CA LYS A 5 -7.82 -9.17 17.89
C LYS A 5 -8.47 -8.96 16.53
N VAL A 6 -7.88 -8.08 15.72
CA VAL A 6 -8.37 -7.72 14.38
C VAL A 6 -7.37 -8.15 13.32
N ALA A 7 -7.82 -8.90 12.33
CA ALA A 7 -7.03 -9.25 11.15
C ALA A 7 -7.51 -8.43 9.94
N ILE A 8 -6.60 -7.70 9.30
CA ILE A 8 -6.86 -6.92 8.09
C ILE A 8 -6.18 -7.62 6.91
N LEU A 9 -6.92 -7.82 5.82
CA LEU A 9 -6.44 -8.48 4.61
C LEU A 9 -6.27 -7.46 3.48
N GLY A 10 -5.03 -7.26 3.06
CA GLY A 10 -4.61 -6.35 2.00
C GLY A 10 -4.04 -5.04 2.54
N GLY A 11 -2.81 -4.71 2.16
CA GLY A 11 -2.09 -3.47 2.50
C GLY A 11 -2.31 -2.34 1.49
N GLY A 12 -3.52 -2.26 0.92
CA GLY A 12 -3.94 -1.16 0.04
C GLY A 12 -4.41 0.07 0.81
N ALA A 13 -4.90 1.09 0.10
CA ALA A 13 -5.39 2.32 0.72
C ALA A 13 -6.43 2.06 1.83
N SER A 14 -7.38 1.14 1.60
CA SER A 14 -8.39 0.74 2.58
C SER A 14 -7.83 -0.03 3.77
N GLY A 15 -6.86 -0.91 3.55
CA GLY A 15 -6.27 -1.72 4.62
C GLY A 15 -5.41 -0.88 5.56
N ILE A 16 -4.60 0.03 5.02
CA ILE A 16 -3.77 0.93 5.83
C ILE A 16 -4.63 1.87 6.67
N THR A 17 -5.71 2.42 6.11
CA THR A 17 -6.63 3.27 6.88
C THR A 17 -7.35 2.48 7.97
N ALA A 18 -7.77 1.24 7.69
CA ALA A 18 -8.34 0.36 8.69
C ALA A 18 -7.34 0.03 9.82
N VAL A 19 -6.07 -0.25 9.52
CA VAL A 19 -5.02 -0.45 10.53
C VAL A 19 -4.89 0.78 11.42
N LYS A 20 -4.78 1.97 10.81
CA LYS A 20 -4.66 3.23 11.53
C LYS A 20 -5.83 3.42 12.50
N SER A 21 -7.06 3.22 12.04
CA SER A 21 -8.25 3.32 12.89
C SER A 21 -8.24 2.30 14.03
N CYS A 22 -7.85 1.05 13.77
CA CYS A 22 -7.75 0.05 14.84
C CYS A 22 -6.70 0.42 15.91
N VAL A 23 -5.55 0.96 15.49
CA VAL A 23 -4.49 1.39 16.41
C VAL A 23 -4.97 2.56 17.28
N GLU A 24 -5.67 3.54 16.70
CA GLU A 24 -6.19 4.69 17.46
C GLU A 24 -7.23 4.29 18.51
N GLU A 25 -8.03 3.26 18.24
CA GLU A 25 -8.99 2.69 19.18
C GLU A 25 -8.35 1.71 20.19
N GLY A 26 -7.02 1.52 20.14
CA GLY A 26 -6.29 0.64 21.06
C GLY A 26 -6.53 -0.86 20.84
N LEU A 27 -6.92 -1.27 19.63
CA LEU A 27 -7.15 -2.67 19.27
C LEU A 27 -5.83 -3.38 18.93
N ASP A 28 -5.77 -4.69 19.20
CA ASP A 28 -4.66 -5.56 18.78
C ASP A 28 -4.87 -5.97 17.32
N VAL A 29 -4.15 -5.32 16.40
CA VAL A 29 -4.36 -5.45 14.95
C VAL A 29 -3.16 -6.03 14.22
N VAL A 30 -3.43 -6.94 13.28
CA VAL A 30 -2.43 -7.50 12.35
C VAL A 30 -2.91 -7.32 10.91
N CYS A 31 -2.05 -6.79 10.05
CA CYS A 31 -2.33 -6.63 8.63
C CYS A 31 -1.51 -7.62 7.80
N TYR A 32 -2.20 -8.36 6.92
CA TYR A 32 -1.58 -9.29 5.98
C TYR A 32 -1.67 -8.72 4.57
N GLU A 33 -0.54 -8.46 3.94
CA GLU A 33 -0.46 -8.11 2.53
C GLU A 33 0.14 -9.30 1.78
N ARG A 34 -0.53 -9.71 0.70
CA ARG A 34 -0.09 -10.88 -0.11
C ARG A 34 1.31 -10.67 -0.67
N THR A 35 1.70 -9.42 -0.90
CA THR A 35 2.93 -9.07 -1.59
C THR A 35 3.96 -8.45 -0.66
N SER A 36 5.18 -8.27 -1.16
CA SER A 36 6.30 -7.76 -0.37
C SER A 36 6.22 -6.27 -0.01
N ASN A 37 5.18 -5.55 -0.47
CA ASN A 37 5.10 -4.11 -0.28
C ASN A 37 3.65 -3.60 -0.32
N ILE A 38 3.39 -2.54 0.45
CA ILE A 38 2.09 -1.88 0.59
C ILE A 38 1.73 -1.01 -0.63
N GLY A 39 0.52 -0.46 -0.63
CA GLY A 39 0.02 0.50 -1.63
C GLY A 39 -1.09 -0.05 -2.52
N GLY A 40 -1.27 -1.38 -2.56
CA GLY A 40 -2.34 -2.02 -3.33
C GLY A 40 -2.35 -1.56 -4.79
N LEU A 41 -3.51 -1.07 -5.26
CA LEU A 41 -3.67 -0.56 -6.63
C LEU A 41 -2.69 0.56 -6.98
N TRP A 42 -2.33 1.41 -6.01
CA TRP A 42 -1.48 2.60 -6.21
C TRP A 42 0.00 2.28 -6.31
N ARG A 43 0.39 1.03 -6.03
CA ARG A 43 1.78 0.60 -6.18
C ARG A 43 2.09 0.38 -7.65
N TYR A 44 2.89 1.28 -8.23
CA TYR A 44 3.41 1.09 -9.57
C TYR A 44 4.35 -0.12 -9.63
N THR A 45 4.27 -0.88 -10.72
CA THR A 45 5.20 -1.96 -11.06
C THR A 45 5.41 -1.95 -12.57
N ASP A 46 6.66 -2.11 -13.02
CA ASP A 46 6.97 -2.26 -14.45
C ASP A 46 6.52 -3.63 -14.99
N GLU A 47 6.37 -4.61 -14.10
CA GLU A 47 5.92 -5.97 -14.40
C GLU A 47 4.51 -6.16 -13.81
N PRO A 48 3.45 -6.02 -14.61
CA PRO A 48 2.09 -6.27 -14.16
C PRO A 48 1.88 -7.77 -13.95
N GLU A 49 1.43 -8.16 -12.76
CA GLU A 49 1.05 -9.52 -12.44
C GLU A 49 -0.34 -9.84 -13.02
N PHE A 50 -0.48 -10.97 -13.72
CA PHE A 50 -1.78 -11.40 -14.26
C PHE A 50 -2.82 -11.55 -13.13
N GLY A 51 -4.02 -10.99 -13.33
CA GLY A 51 -5.08 -11.01 -12.33
C GLY A 51 -4.92 -10.01 -11.18
N ARG A 52 -3.95 -9.09 -11.25
CA ARG A 52 -3.77 -8.02 -10.26
C ARG A 52 -3.98 -6.64 -10.89
N GLY A 53 -4.91 -5.87 -10.35
CA GLY A 53 -5.07 -4.46 -10.70
C GLY A 53 -3.87 -3.65 -10.20
N GLY A 54 -3.36 -2.75 -11.04
CA GLY A 54 -2.25 -1.85 -10.71
C GLY A 54 -2.32 -0.56 -11.52
N VAL A 55 -1.65 0.50 -11.06
CA VAL A 55 -1.53 1.73 -11.86
C VAL A 55 -0.78 1.42 -13.15
N MET A 56 -1.41 1.72 -14.29
CA MET A 56 -0.79 1.56 -15.60
C MET A 56 0.20 2.69 -15.90
N LYS A 57 1.28 2.35 -16.62
CA LYS A 57 2.36 3.25 -17.06
C LYS A 57 1.86 4.54 -17.73
N ARG A 58 0.73 4.50 -18.45
CA ARG A 58 0.15 5.70 -19.10
C ARG A 58 -0.44 6.73 -18.13
N VAL A 59 -0.89 6.33 -16.93
CA VAL A 59 -1.37 7.28 -15.92
C VAL A 59 -0.20 8.09 -15.33
N LEU A 60 0.96 7.45 -15.11
CA LEU A 60 2.18 8.15 -14.71
C LEU A 60 2.80 9.00 -15.84
N GLY A 61 2.59 8.62 -17.10
CA GLY A 61 3.10 9.37 -18.26
C GLY A 61 2.55 10.80 -18.36
N ILE A 62 1.30 11.03 -17.95
CA ILE A 62 0.66 12.35 -17.95
C ILE A 62 1.20 13.22 -16.80
N LEU A 63 1.71 12.61 -15.73
CA LEU A 63 2.29 13.27 -14.56
C LEU A 63 3.83 13.45 -14.63
N GLY A 64 4.47 13.11 -15.75
CA GLY A 64 5.90 13.35 -15.94
C GLY A 64 6.81 12.30 -15.25
N ALA A 65 6.59 11.03 -15.58
CA ALA A 65 7.39 9.89 -15.09
C ALA A 65 8.91 9.95 -15.38
N ASN A 66 9.38 10.87 -16.24
CA ASN A 66 10.81 10.98 -16.57
C ASN A 66 11.68 11.58 -15.45
N ARG A 67 11.08 12.00 -14.32
CA ARG A 67 11.82 12.46 -13.12
C ARG A 67 11.90 11.47 -11.96
N TYR A 68 11.13 10.39 -11.97
CA TYR A 68 11.08 9.46 -10.82
C TYR A 68 12.02 8.25 -10.93
N ALA A 69 12.54 7.95 -12.12
CA ALA A 69 13.43 6.81 -12.33
C ALA A 69 14.84 6.98 -11.73
N ASN A 70 15.18 8.14 -11.13
CA ASN A 70 16.56 8.40 -10.67
C ASN A 70 16.70 9.01 -9.27
N THR A 71 15.66 9.03 -8.45
CA THR A 71 15.80 9.50 -7.04
C THR A 71 15.85 8.29 -6.11
N LYS A 72 17.03 7.67 -6.02
CA LYS A 72 17.36 6.86 -4.84
C LYS A 72 17.35 7.79 -3.63
N SER A 73 16.61 7.40 -2.59
CA SER A 73 16.41 8.11 -1.32
C SER A 73 15.35 9.22 -1.34
N LEU A 74 14.14 8.85 -0.91
CA LEU A 74 13.25 9.78 -0.23
C LEU A 74 13.09 9.25 1.20
N THR A 75 13.94 9.75 2.11
CA THR A 75 13.71 9.64 3.55
C THR A 75 12.58 10.62 3.89
N LEU A 76 11.44 10.11 4.35
CA LEU A 76 10.43 10.96 5.00
C LEU A 76 10.85 11.14 6.47
N PHE A 77 10.98 12.40 6.90
CA PHE A 77 10.88 12.78 8.31
C PHE A 77 9.41 12.70 8.75
#